data_AF-A0A0Q0DRZ8-F1
#
_entry.id   AF-A0A0Q0DRZ8-F1
#
_cell.length_a   1.000
_cell.length_b   1.000
_cell.length_c   1.000
_cell.angle_alpha   90.00
_cell.angle_beta   90.00
_cell.angle_gamma   90.00
#
_symmetry.space_group_name_H-M   'P 1'
#
loop_
_entity.id
_entity.type
_entity.pdbx_description
1 polymer ?
#
loop_
_entity_poly.entity_id
_entity_poly.type
_entity_poly.pdbx_seq_one_letter_code
_entity_poly.pdbx_strand_id
1 'polypeptide(L)'
;IGAPPESQAAQSEAWSAASAYGALVHDLGKIAVDVNVELADGTTWHPWHGPLDQPYRFKYVKGRDYRLHGAASSLIYANVIPAKALDWLSGFPELWAQLVFAFAGQYEHADILGEIVSQADQASVAQELGGNPGR
;
A
#
# COMPACT_ATOMS: atom_id res chain seq x y z
N ILE A 1 -33.91 -0.65 -0.69
CA ILE A 1 -34.07 -0.41 -2.15
C ILE A 1 -32.66 -0.38 -2.72
N GLY A 2 -32.32 -1.28 -3.64
CA GLY A 2 -30.96 -1.41 -4.18
C GLY A 2 -30.64 -0.35 -5.24
N ALA A 3 -29.35 -0.04 -5.41
CA ALA A 3 -28.88 0.82 -6.49
C ALA A 3 -29.06 0.16 -7.87
N PRO A 4 -29.06 0.91 -8.99
CA PRO A 4 -29.05 0.35 -10.33
C PRO A 4 -27.87 -0.62 -10.54
N PRO A 5 -28.00 -1.67 -11.38
CA PRO A 5 -26.93 -2.64 -11.65
C PRO A 5 -25.61 -1.99 -12.07
N GLU A 6 -25.66 -0.91 -12.86
CA GLU A 6 -24.49 -0.17 -13.33
C GLU A 6 -23.75 0.51 -12.16
N SER A 7 -24.50 1.06 -11.20
CA SER A 7 -23.92 1.66 -10.00
C SER A 7 -23.31 0.61 -9.07
N GLN A 8 -23.92 -0.58 -8.97
CA GLN A 8 -23.36 -1.70 -8.21
C GLN A 8 -22.07 -2.22 -8.84
N ALA A 9 -22.05 -2.37 -10.17
CA ALA A 9 -20.87 -2.80 -10.91
C ALA A 9 -19.71 -1.81 -10.78
N ALA A 10 -19.97 -0.51 -10.98
CA ALA A 10 -18.95 0.53 -10.84
C ALA A 10 -18.35 0.58 -9.42
N GLN A 11 -19.18 0.44 -8.38
CA GLN A 11 -18.70 0.33 -7.00
C GLN A 11 -17.86 -0.93 -6.79
N SER A 12 -18.32 -2.08 -7.27
CA SER A 12 -17.60 -3.35 -7.13
C SER A 12 -16.18 -3.30 -7.75
N GLU A 13 -16.06 -2.71 -8.94
CA GLU A 13 -14.78 -2.51 -9.60
C GLU A 13 -13.87 -1.56 -8.80
N ALA A 14 -14.41 -0.45 -8.31
CA ALA A 14 -13.66 0.52 -7.52
C ALA A 14 -13.14 -0.10 -6.20
N TRP A 15 -13.98 -0.84 -5.48
CA TRP A 15 -13.60 -1.53 -4.24
C TRP A 15 -12.52 -2.60 -4.47
N SER A 16 -12.62 -3.33 -5.58
CA SER A 16 -11.61 -4.32 -5.96
C SER A 16 -10.26 -3.66 -6.25
N ALA A 17 -10.26 -2.56 -7.00
CA ALA A 17 -9.05 -1.80 -7.30
C ALA A 17 -8.44 -1.15 -6.04
N ALA A 18 -9.26 -0.52 -5.20
CA ALA A 18 -8.82 0.08 -3.95
C ALA A 18 -8.21 -0.96 -3.00
N SER A 19 -8.79 -2.15 -2.90
CA SER A 19 -8.23 -3.24 -2.10
C SER A 19 -6.85 -3.68 -2.62
N ALA A 20 -6.71 -3.83 -3.94
CA ALA A 20 -5.43 -4.17 -4.56
C ALA A 20 -4.37 -3.07 -4.36
N TYR A 21 -4.74 -1.79 -4.51
CA TYR A 21 -3.81 -0.68 -4.26
C TYR A 21 -3.46 -0.51 -2.78
N GLY A 22 -4.42 -0.65 -1.87
CA GLY A 22 -4.17 -0.62 -0.43
C GLY A 22 -3.20 -1.73 -0.01
N ALA A 23 -3.43 -2.96 -0.48
CA ALA A 23 -2.53 -4.09 -0.27
C ALA A 23 -1.17 -3.92 -0.99
N LEU A 24 -1.07 -3.20 -2.10
CA LEU A 24 0.23 -2.91 -2.70
C LEU A 24 1.03 -1.90 -1.86
N VAL A 25 0.34 -0.88 -1.32
CA VAL A 25 0.96 0.26 -0.64
C VAL A 25 1.35 -0.07 0.81
N HIS A 26 0.69 -1.02 1.48
CA HIS A 26 0.93 -1.30 2.91
C HIS A 26 2.41 -1.55 3.23
N ASP A 27 3.14 -2.18 2.30
CA ASP A 27 4.53 -2.57 2.48
C ASP A 27 5.55 -1.65 1.80
N LEU A 28 5.11 -0.66 1.00
CA LEU A 28 6.02 0.27 0.32
C LEU A 28 6.89 1.05 1.30
N GLY A 29 6.35 1.42 2.46
CA GLY A 29 7.08 2.18 3.47
C GLY A 29 8.29 1.43 4.03
N LYS A 30 8.29 0.09 4.02
CA LYS A 30 9.47 -0.72 4.41
C LYS A 30 10.68 -0.38 3.53
N ILE A 31 10.47 -0.08 2.24
CA ILE A 31 11.54 0.33 1.32
C ILE A 31 12.12 1.69 1.72
N ALA A 32 11.30 2.61 2.23
CA ALA A 32 11.74 3.93 2.65
C ALA A 32 12.51 3.94 3.97
N VAL A 33 12.13 3.10 4.94
CA VAL A 33 12.65 3.22 6.32
C VAL A 33 13.36 1.98 6.87
N ASP A 34 13.08 0.79 6.33
CA ASP A 34 13.66 -0.47 6.83
C ASP A 34 14.81 -0.98 5.94
N VAL A 35 15.06 -0.32 4.79
CA VAL A 35 16.11 -0.68 3.83
C VAL A 35 16.99 0.52 3.56
N ASN A 36 18.31 0.34 3.65
CA ASN A 36 19.28 1.30 3.14
C ASN A 36 19.87 0.77 1.84
N VAL A 37 19.74 1.55 0.76
CA VAL A 37 20.23 1.22 -0.58
C VAL A 37 21.40 2.15 -0.92
N GLU A 38 22.52 1.56 -1.33
CA GLU A 38 23.68 2.29 -1.83
C GLU A 38 23.95 1.88 -3.27
N LEU A 39 24.05 2.88 -4.14
CA LEU A 39 24.32 2.70 -5.56
C LEU A 39 25.81 2.40 -5.81
N ALA A 40 26.14 1.98 -7.04
CA ALA A 40 27.51 1.66 -7.44
C ALA A 40 28.51 2.81 -7.27
N ASP A 41 28.05 4.05 -7.36
CA ASP A 41 28.87 5.27 -7.16
C ASP A 41 29.04 5.68 -5.68
N GLY A 42 28.44 4.92 -4.75
CA GLY A 42 28.48 5.18 -3.32
C GLY A 42 27.35 6.08 -2.79
N THR A 43 26.48 6.59 -3.67
CA THR A 43 25.35 7.45 -3.27
C THR A 43 24.26 6.64 -2.60
N THR A 44 23.66 7.19 -1.53
CA THR A 44 22.44 6.62 -0.95
C THR A 44 21.25 6.89 -1.85
N TRP A 45 20.53 5.83 -2.21
CA TRP A 45 19.29 5.95 -2.95
C TRP A 45 18.09 6.06 -2.00
N HIS A 46 17.10 6.82 -2.44
CA HIS A 46 15.82 6.92 -1.78
C HIS A 46 14.70 6.63 -2.77
N PRO A 47 13.60 6.01 -2.33
CA PRO A 47 12.54 5.55 -3.23
C PRO A 47 11.77 6.68 -3.95
N TRP A 48 11.83 7.91 -3.44
CA TRP A 48 11.26 9.08 -4.13
C TRP A 48 12.13 9.59 -5.29
N HIS A 49 13.33 9.04 -5.51
CA HIS A 49 14.13 9.32 -6.70
C HIS A 49 13.74 8.45 -7.91
N GLY A 50 12.72 7.60 -7.77
CA GLY A 50 12.26 6.72 -8.83
C GLY A 50 13.05 5.41 -8.92
N PRO A 51 12.86 4.63 -9.99
CA PRO A 51 13.46 3.30 -10.14
C PRO A 51 14.99 3.30 -10.05
N LEU A 52 15.54 2.19 -9.56
CA LEU A 52 16.98 1.95 -9.57
C LEU A 52 17.44 1.68 -11.01
N ASP A 53 18.36 2.50 -11.51
CA ASP A 53 18.87 2.49 -12.90
C ASP A 53 20.32 2.02 -13.01
N GLN A 54 20.98 1.73 -11.88
CA GLN A 54 22.34 1.24 -11.81
C GLN A 54 22.51 0.14 -10.76
N PRO A 55 23.60 -0.65 -10.81
CA PRO A 55 23.86 -1.66 -9.79
C PRO A 55 23.86 -1.05 -8.39
N TYR A 56 23.32 -1.80 -7.43
CA TYR A 56 23.17 -1.35 -6.06
C TYR A 56 23.40 -2.50 -5.09
N ARG A 57 23.65 -2.14 -3.83
CA ARG A 57 23.57 -3.05 -2.70
C ARG A 57 22.61 -2.51 -1.68
N PHE A 58 22.02 -3.40 -0.89
CA PHE A 58 21.11 -2.99 0.17
C PHE A 58 21.41 -3.75 1.46
N LYS A 59 20.97 -3.17 2.57
CA LYS A 59 20.95 -3.81 3.88
C LYS A 59 19.68 -3.46 4.62
N TYR A 60 19.19 -4.41 5.42
CA TYR A 60 18.10 -4.15 6.35
C TYR A 60 18.61 -3.34 7.55
N VAL A 61 17.83 -2.33 7.94
CA VAL A 61 18.08 -1.53 9.14
C VAL A 61 17.56 -2.29 10.37
N LYS A 62 18.30 -2.22 11.48
CA LYS A 62 17.86 -2.80 12.77
C LYS A 62 16.93 -1.85 13.49
N GLY A 63 16.00 -2.38 14.29
CA GLY A 63 15.07 -1.57 15.09
C GLY A 63 13.89 -1.04 14.26
N ARG A 64 13.20 -1.95 13.55
CA ARG A 64 12.04 -1.62 12.72
C ARG A 64 10.94 -0.98 13.56
N ASP A 65 10.46 0.18 13.10
CA ASP A 65 9.30 0.84 13.65
C ASP A 65 8.12 0.61 12.70
N TYR A 66 7.23 -0.30 13.09
CA TYR A 66 6.06 -0.69 12.30
C TYR A 66 5.10 0.48 12.05
N ARG A 67 5.01 1.43 13.00
CA ARG A 67 4.15 2.62 12.81
C ARG A 67 4.79 3.55 11.79
N LEU A 68 6.11 3.68 11.84
CA LEU A 68 6.85 4.51 10.90
C LEU A 68 6.74 3.98 9.46
N HIS A 69 6.87 2.67 9.23
CA HIS A 69 6.73 2.18 7.85
C HIS A 69 5.30 2.35 7.31
N GLY A 70 4.27 2.22 8.14
CA GLY A 70 2.89 2.44 7.71
C GLY A 70 2.71 3.87 7.17
N ALA A 71 3.23 4.85 7.90
CA ALA A 71 3.22 6.25 7.47
C ALA A 71 4.15 6.50 6.27
N ALA A 72 5.30 5.84 6.19
CA ALA A 72 6.32 6.06 5.16
C ALA A 72 5.86 5.65 3.75
N SER A 73 4.85 4.78 3.63
CA SER A 73 4.24 4.45 2.34
C SER A 73 3.72 5.69 1.59
N SER A 74 3.29 6.71 2.33
CA SER A 74 2.86 8.00 1.78
C SER A 74 3.95 8.75 0.99
N LEU A 75 5.23 8.43 1.21
CA LEU A 75 6.36 9.06 0.50
C LEU A 75 6.52 8.56 -0.94
N ILE A 76 5.98 7.37 -1.26
CA ILE A 76 6.33 6.64 -2.48
C ILE A 76 5.10 6.32 -3.34
N TYR A 77 3.87 6.32 -2.79
CA TYR A 77 2.69 5.86 -3.55
C TYR A 77 2.53 6.56 -4.92
N ALA A 78 2.85 7.85 -5.02
CA ALA A 78 2.73 8.61 -6.27
C ALA A 78 3.70 8.14 -7.37
N ASN A 79 4.78 7.43 -7.01
CA ASN A 79 5.70 6.80 -7.96
C ASN A 79 5.25 5.41 -8.42
N VAL A 80 4.28 4.80 -7.72
CA VAL A 80 3.82 3.43 -7.97
C VAL A 80 2.42 3.40 -8.55
N ILE A 81 1.54 4.28 -8.08
CA ILE A 81 0.14 4.35 -8.52
C ILE A 81 0.03 5.36 -9.66
N PRO A 82 -0.46 4.95 -10.85
CA PRO A 82 -0.67 5.87 -11.96
C PRO A 82 -1.66 6.97 -11.60
N ALA A 83 -1.39 8.21 -12.00
CA ALA A 83 -2.28 9.36 -11.79
C ALA A 83 -3.72 9.08 -12.27
N LYS A 84 -3.89 8.45 -13.44
CA LYS A 84 -5.20 8.07 -13.97
C LYS A 84 -6.02 7.16 -13.04
N ALA A 85 -5.36 6.33 -12.22
CA ALA A 85 -6.04 5.47 -11.26
C ALA A 85 -6.50 6.27 -10.04
N LEU A 86 -5.66 7.21 -9.56
CA LEU A 86 -6.03 8.15 -8.50
C LEU A 86 -7.18 9.06 -8.94
N ASP A 87 -7.12 9.60 -10.16
CA ASP A 87 -8.19 10.41 -10.74
C ASP A 87 -9.52 9.64 -10.76
N TRP A 88 -9.50 8.39 -11.23
CA TRP A 88 -10.69 7.54 -11.27
C TRP A 88 -11.23 7.22 -9.87
N LEU A 89 -10.36 6.80 -8.94
CA LEU A 89 -10.76 6.44 -7.56
C LEU A 89 -11.27 7.65 -6.77
N SER A 90 -10.77 8.85 -7.06
CA SER A 90 -11.26 10.09 -6.44
C SER A 90 -12.73 10.39 -6.75
N GLY A 91 -13.28 9.77 -7.81
CA GLY A 91 -14.70 9.81 -8.15
C GLY A 91 -15.62 9.03 -7.20
N PHE A 92 -15.06 8.28 -6.23
CA PHE A 92 -15.79 7.52 -5.21
C PHE A 92 -15.45 8.06 -3.80
N PRO A 93 -16.07 9.16 -3.33
CA PRO A 93 -15.56 9.93 -2.18
C PRO A 93 -15.41 9.15 -0.87
N GLU A 94 -16.34 8.24 -0.58
CA GLU A 94 -16.29 7.39 0.63
C GLU A 94 -15.11 6.42 0.58
N LEU A 95 -14.97 5.69 -0.53
CA LEU A 95 -13.85 4.78 -0.75
C LEU A 95 -12.52 5.53 -0.84
N TRP A 96 -12.52 6.72 -1.46
CA TRP A 96 -11.36 7.58 -1.58
C TRP A 96 -10.82 8.00 -0.21
N ALA A 97 -11.68 8.43 0.71
CA ALA A 97 -11.26 8.77 2.06
C ALA A 97 -10.61 7.58 2.77
N GLN A 98 -11.22 6.40 2.69
CA GLN A 98 -10.68 5.17 3.25
C GLN A 98 -9.31 4.82 2.66
N LEU A 99 -9.17 4.92 1.33
CA LEU A 99 -7.94 4.62 0.60
C LEU A 99 -6.78 5.56 1.01
N VAL A 100 -7.06 6.85 1.16
CA VAL A 100 -6.05 7.84 1.58
C VAL A 100 -5.56 7.55 3.01
N PHE A 101 -6.46 7.20 3.94
CA PHE A 101 -6.06 6.78 5.28
C PHE A 101 -5.23 5.48 5.26
N ALA A 102 -5.63 4.51 4.44
CA ALA A 102 -4.87 3.28 4.26
C ALA A 102 -3.45 3.53 3.71
N PHE A 103 -3.28 4.46 2.75
CA PHE A 103 -1.96 4.84 2.24
C PHE A 103 -1.06 5.52 3.27
N ALA A 104 -1.66 6.17 4.27
CA ALA A 104 -0.96 6.76 5.39
C ALA A 104 -0.69 5.76 6.53
N GLY A 105 -1.04 4.47 6.35
CA GLY A 105 -0.93 3.43 7.37
C GLY A 105 -1.87 3.61 8.55
N GLN A 106 -2.91 4.45 8.41
CA GLN A 106 -3.91 4.73 9.44
C GLN A 106 -5.14 3.85 9.22
N TYR A 107 -4.97 2.52 9.29
CA TYR A 107 -6.04 1.55 9.02
C TYR A 107 -7.23 1.72 9.98
N GLU A 108 -6.99 2.20 11.21
CA GLU A 108 -8.01 2.56 12.18
C GLU A 108 -8.97 3.68 11.71
N HIS A 109 -8.56 4.43 10.68
CA HIS A 109 -9.34 5.48 10.05
C HIS A 109 -9.80 5.12 8.63
N ALA A 110 -9.45 3.92 8.14
CA ALA A 110 -9.77 3.45 6.80
C ALA A 110 -11.00 2.52 6.72
N ASP A 111 -11.76 2.38 7.81
CA ASP A 111 -13.03 1.64 7.88
C ASP A 111 -12.92 0.23 7.24
N ILE A 112 -13.96 -0.23 6.53
CA ILE A 112 -14.02 -1.54 5.85
C ILE A 112 -12.79 -1.81 4.97
N LEU A 113 -12.29 -0.82 4.21
CA LEU A 113 -11.10 -1.03 3.40
C LEU A 113 -9.87 -1.33 4.27
N GLY A 114 -9.73 -0.63 5.40
CA GLY A 114 -8.69 -0.89 6.39
C GLY A 114 -8.75 -2.31 6.95
N GLU A 115 -9.96 -2.81 7.23
CA GLU A 115 -10.19 -4.19 7.66
C GLU A 115 -9.79 -5.20 6.58
N ILE A 116 -10.19 -4.97 5.32
CA ILE A 116 -9.85 -5.84 4.18
C ILE A 116 -8.33 -5.94 4.01
N VAL A 117 -7.63 -4.80 4.02
CA VAL A 117 -6.17 -4.77 3.85
C VAL A 117 -5.47 -5.46 5.02
N SER A 118 -5.92 -5.21 6.26
CA SER A 118 -5.34 -5.84 7.46
C SER A 118 -5.55 -7.36 7.47
N GLN A 119 -6.73 -7.83 7.07
CA GLN A 119 -7.01 -9.27 6.98
C GLN A 119 -6.20 -9.94 5.87
N ALA A 120 -6.02 -9.26 4.74
CA ALA A 120 -5.21 -9.76 3.62
C ALA A 120 -3.73 -9.91 4.02
N ASP A 121 -3.17 -8.93 4.73
CA ASP A 121 -1.79 -9.00 5.27
C ASP A 121 -1.64 -10.18 6.24
N GLN A 122 -2.54 -10.30 7.21
CA GLN A 122 -2.54 -11.43 8.16
C GLN A 122 -2.63 -12.79 7.47
N ALA A 123 -3.49 -12.91 6.45
CA ALA A 123 -3.64 -14.13 5.68
C ALA A 123 -2.37 -14.46 4.88
N SER A 124 -1.69 -13.46 4.32
CA SER A 124 -0.42 -13.62 3.62
C SER A 124 0.68 -14.13 4.54
N VAL A 125 0.82 -13.53 5.73
CA VAL A 125 1.78 -13.98 6.77
C VAL A 125 1.48 -15.41 7.22
N ALA A 126 0.20 -15.73 7.44
CA ALA A 126 -0.19 -17.09 7.82
C ALA A 126 0.18 -18.11 6.73
N GLN A 127 -0.10 -17.81 5.46
CA GLN A 127 0.23 -18.68 4.34
C GLN A 127 1.74 -18.91 4.19
N GLU A 128 2.56 -17.84 4.32
CA GLU A 128 4.03 -17.95 4.27
C GLU A 128 4.60 -18.79 5.43
N LEU A 129 3.98 -18.73 6.60
CA LEU A 129 4.37 -19.50 7.79
C LEU A 129 3.77 -20.92 7.83
N GLY A 130 2.99 -21.32 6.82
CA GLY A 130 2.30 -22.62 6.75
C GLY A 130 1.06 -22.74 7.64
N GLY A 131 0.54 -21.62 8.14
CA GLY A 131 -0.68 -21.51 8.93
C GLY A 131 -1.93 -21.32 8.08
N ASN A 132 -3.00 -22.05 8.42
CA ASN A 132 -4.30 -21.91 7.80
C ASN A 132 -4.99 -20.62 8.31
N PRO A 133 -5.38 -19.65 7.47
CA PRO A 133 -5.96 -18.36 7.91
C PRO A 133 -7.37 -18.45 8.53
N GLY A 134 -7.97 -19.64 8.62
CA GLY A 134 -9.38 -19.84 8.96
C GLY A 134 -9.65 -20.37 10.37
N ARG A 135 -9.10 -19.76 11.42
CA ARG A 135 -9.52 -20.03 12.80
C ARG A 135 -9.86 -18.76 13.57
#